data_AF-A0A4S4KIY5-F1
#
_entry.id   AF-A0A4S4KIY5-F1
#
_cell.length_a   1.000
_cell.length_b   1.000
_cell.length_c   1.000
_cell.angle_alpha   90.00
_cell.angle_beta   90.00
_cell.angle_gamma   90.00
#
_symmetry.space_group_name_H-M   'P 1'
#
loop_
_entity.id
_entity.type
_entity.pdbx_description
1 polymer ?
#
loop_
_entity_poly.entity_id
_entity_poly.type
_entity_poly.pdbx_seq_one_letter_code
_entity_poly.pdbx_strand_id
1 'polypeptide(L)'
;MWYPRHMLQFRLGLFWGGATAAGAFSGLLAFGISFMSGTAGMLGWSWIFILEGLATVLAGILAVFVLVDFPDTAKFLTPDERAYVILRKTIGPLIYRSEDAPRYRLGNAIELMFVGIGMISLLIGVFTYKRINAQREAQEKLMGPEGNVFTVEELRALGDRAPEFRYTL
;
A
#
# COMPACT_ATOMS: atom_id res chain seq x y z
N MET A 1 4.56 -10.76 -20.30
CA MET A 1 4.86 -9.32 -20.12
C MET A 1 4.53 -8.59 -21.41
N TRP A 2 3.58 -7.66 -21.35
CA TRP A 2 2.99 -6.96 -22.50
C TRP A 2 3.70 -5.67 -22.92
N TYR A 3 4.53 -5.13 -22.02
CA TYR A 3 5.03 -3.76 -22.16
C TYR A 3 6.53 -3.65 -21.92
N PRO A 4 7.22 -2.75 -22.64
CA PRO A 4 8.58 -2.35 -22.33
C PRO A 4 8.66 -1.66 -20.95
N ARG A 5 9.81 -1.76 -20.29
CA ARG A 5 9.93 -1.38 -18.86
C ARG A 5 9.68 0.11 -18.57
N HIS A 6 10.11 1.02 -19.45
CA HIS A 6 9.87 2.46 -19.29
C HIS A 6 8.37 2.82 -19.32
N MET A 7 7.54 2.01 -19.98
CA MET A 7 6.09 2.17 -19.95
C MET A 7 5.44 1.43 -18.77
N LEU A 8 6.07 0.36 -18.29
CA LEU A 8 5.57 -0.42 -17.17
C LEU A 8 5.50 0.42 -15.89
N GLN A 9 6.54 1.22 -15.59
CA GLN A 9 6.58 2.05 -14.39
C GLN A 9 5.40 3.02 -14.32
N PHE A 10 5.10 3.70 -15.43
CA PHE A 10 3.96 4.61 -15.51
C PHE A 10 2.63 3.89 -15.30
N ARG A 11 2.44 2.71 -15.92
CA ARG A 11 1.22 1.92 -15.74
C ARG A 11 1.06 1.36 -14.33
N LEU A 12 2.15 0.93 -13.71
CA LEU A 12 2.16 0.55 -12.29
C LEU A 12 1.83 1.75 -11.41
N GLY A 13 2.38 2.93 -11.72
CA GLY A 13 2.04 4.18 -11.05
C GLY A 13 0.55 4.52 -11.16
N LEU A 14 -0.04 4.38 -12.34
CA LEU A 14 -1.49 4.52 -12.54
C LEU A 14 -2.30 3.49 -11.76
N PHE A 15 -1.87 2.22 -11.76
CA PHE A 15 -2.55 1.15 -11.04
C PHE A 15 -2.55 1.38 -9.53
N TRP A 16 -1.38 1.65 -8.94
CA TRP A 16 -1.24 1.93 -7.51
C TRP A 16 -1.86 3.28 -7.13
N GLY A 17 -1.74 4.29 -8.00
CA GLY A 17 -2.41 5.58 -7.81
C GLY A 17 -3.93 5.44 -7.79
N GLY A 18 -4.49 4.64 -8.71
CA GLY A 18 -5.92 4.29 -8.73
C GLY A 18 -6.35 3.51 -7.48
N ALA A 19 -5.54 2.56 -7.02
CA ALA A 19 -5.80 1.83 -5.78
C ALA A 19 -5.85 2.76 -4.55
N THR A 20 -4.90 3.69 -4.44
CA THR A 20 -4.90 4.72 -3.37
C THR A 20 -6.11 5.63 -3.46
N ALA A 21 -6.47 6.08 -4.68
CA ALA A 21 -7.65 6.89 -4.89
C ALA A 21 -8.93 6.13 -4.47
N ALA A 22 -9.10 4.88 -4.89
CA ALA A 22 -10.22 4.04 -4.48
C ALA A 22 -10.29 3.89 -2.95
N GLY A 23 -9.15 3.69 -2.29
CA GLY A 23 -9.06 3.67 -0.84
C GLY A 23 -9.57 4.95 -0.19
N ALA A 24 -9.22 6.12 -0.73
CA ALA A 24 -9.68 7.42 -0.22
C ALA A 24 -11.21 7.61 -0.32
N PHE A 25 -11.87 7.00 -1.31
CA PHE A 25 -13.33 7.08 -1.48
C PHE A 25 -14.10 5.94 -0.80
N SER A 26 -13.43 4.89 -0.34
CA SER A 26 -14.07 3.72 0.28
C SER A 26 -14.95 4.07 1.49
N GLY A 27 -14.49 4.99 2.36
CA GLY A 27 -15.27 5.44 3.52
C GLY A 27 -16.54 6.21 3.15
N LEU A 28 -16.51 7.01 2.09
CA LEU A 28 -17.68 7.73 1.60
C LEU A 28 -18.72 6.75 1.01
N LEU A 29 -18.25 5.75 0.28
CA LEU A 29 -19.11 4.68 -0.25
C LEU A 29 -19.76 3.88 0.89
N ALA A 30 -18.97 3.49 1.90
CA ALA A 30 -19.46 2.79 3.08
C ALA A 30 -20.50 3.61 3.86
N PHE A 31 -20.29 4.93 3.99
CA PHE A 31 -21.27 5.84 4.58
C PHE A 31 -22.60 5.83 3.79
N GLY A 32 -22.55 5.89 2.45
CA GLY A 32 -23.75 5.79 1.62
C GLY A 32 -24.50 4.46 1.78
N ILE A 33 -23.77 3.34 1.84
CA ILE A 33 -24.36 2.01 2.04
C ILE A 33 -24.92 1.83 3.45
N SER A 34 -24.40 2.55 4.45
CA SER A 34 -24.88 2.45 5.83
C SER A 34 -26.37 2.76 6.00
N PHE A 35 -26.93 3.61 5.12
CA PHE A 35 -28.37 3.92 5.09
C PHE A 35 -29.25 2.74 4.68
N MET A 36 -28.69 1.65 4.16
CA MET A 36 -29.41 0.41 3.87
C MET A 36 -29.64 -0.46 5.12
N SER A 37 -29.19 -0.03 6.31
CA SER A 37 -29.46 -0.75 7.56
C SER A 37 -30.96 -0.94 7.79
N GLY A 38 -31.39 -2.18 8.04
CA GLY A 38 -32.80 -2.57 8.16
C GLY A 38 -33.44 -3.04 6.85
N THR A 39 -32.78 -2.82 5.70
CA THR A 39 -33.25 -3.35 4.41
C THR A 39 -33.11 -4.86 4.39
N ALA A 40 -34.20 -5.55 4.05
CA ALA A 40 -34.30 -7.02 4.08
C ALA A 40 -33.94 -7.64 5.46
N GLY A 41 -34.10 -6.89 6.55
CA GLY A 41 -33.78 -7.36 7.91
C GLY A 41 -32.28 -7.48 8.19
N MET A 42 -31.41 -6.95 7.32
CA MET A 42 -29.96 -7.02 7.47
C MET A 42 -29.36 -5.71 7.99
N LEU A 43 -28.21 -5.83 8.65
CA LEU A 43 -27.42 -4.70 9.14
C LEU A 43 -26.68 -4.03 7.97
N GLY A 44 -26.46 -2.72 8.05
CA GLY A 44 -25.79 -1.95 6.98
C GLY A 44 -24.39 -2.47 6.61
N TRP A 45 -23.62 -3.00 7.58
CA TRP A 45 -22.29 -3.57 7.32
C TRP A 45 -22.35 -4.82 6.42
N SER A 46 -23.42 -5.61 6.50
CA SER A 46 -23.59 -6.81 5.67
C SER A 46 -23.79 -6.43 4.20
N TRP A 47 -24.50 -5.34 3.94
CA TRP A 47 -24.69 -4.80 2.59
C TRP A 47 -23.38 -4.31 1.96
N ILE A 48 -22.43 -3.79 2.74
CA ILE A 48 -21.10 -3.42 2.25
C ILE A 48 -20.41 -4.66 1.64
N PHE A 49 -20.33 -5.76 2.39
CA PHE A 49 -19.72 -7.00 1.90
C PHE A 49 -20.47 -7.61 0.72
N ILE A 50 -21.81 -7.59 0.73
CA ILE A 50 -22.62 -8.14 -0.37
C ILE A 50 -22.37 -7.36 -1.66
N LEU A 51 -22.40 -6.03 -1.60
CA LEU A 51 -22.24 -5.18 -2.79
C LEU A 51 -20.81 -5.21 -3.32
N GLU A 52 -19.81 -5.07 -2.46
CA GLU A 52 -18.40 -5.15 -2.88
C GLU A 52 -18.03 -6.55 -3.37
N GLY A 53 -18.52 -7.60 -2.69
CA GLY A 53 -18.32 -8.99 -3.09
C GLY A 53 -18.94 -9.27 -4.45
N LEU A 54 -20.19 -8.83 -4.68
CA LEU A 54 -20.86 -8.98 -5.96
C LEU A 54 -20.13 -8.24 -7.08
N ALA A 55 -19.74 -6.98 -6.86
CA ALA A 55 -18.96 -6.20 -7.82
C ALA A 55 -17.65 -6.91 -8.19
N THR A 56 -16.96 -7.50 -7.21
CA THR A 56 -15.72 -8.25 -7.41
C THR A 56 -15.95 -9.52 -8.24
N VAL A 57 -17.01 -10.28 -7.94
CA VAL A 57 -17.38 -11.47 -8.72
C VAL A 57 -17.68 -11.11 -10.17
N LEU A 58 -18.46 -10.04 -10.41
CA LEU A 58 -18.76 -9.56 -11.76
C LEU A 58 -17.49 -9.13 -12.51
N ALA A 59 -16.58 -8.41 -11.85
CA ALA A 59 -15.29 -8.04 -12.42
C ALA A 59 -14.45 -9.28 -12.76
N GLY A 60 -14.45 -10.30 -11.91
CA GLY A 60 -13.77 -11.57 -12.15
C GLY A 60 -14.32 -12.33 -13.36
N ILE A 61 -15.66 -12.40 -13.50
CA ILE A 61 -16.31 -13.00 -14.67
C ILE A 61 -15.93 -12.23 -15.92
N LEU A 62 -15.99 -10.90 -15.89
CA LEU A 62 -15.61 -10.07 -17.04
C LEU A 62 -14.13 -10.24 -17.41
N ALA A 63 -13.25 -10.38 -16.42
CA ALA A 63 -11.82 -10.59 -16.65
C ALA A 63 -11.55 -11.86 -17.48
N VAL A 64 -12.33 -12.92 -17.32
CA VAL A 64 -12.19 -14.14 -18.15
C VAL A 64 -12.38 -13.86 -19.64
N PHE A 65 -13.22 -12.89 -20.01
CA PHE A 65 -13.50 -12.56 -21.41
C PHE A 65 -12.61 -11.45 -21.96
N VAL A 66 -12.18 -10.52 -21.10
CA VAL A 66 -11.44 -9.32 -21.52
C VAL A 66 -9.93 -9.48 -21.38
N LEU A 67 -9.46 -10.24 -20.39
CA LEU A 67 -8.05 -10.35 -20.10
C LEU A 67 -7.36 -11.29 -21.10
N VAL A 68 -6.32 -10.79 -21.75
CA VAL A 68 -5.46 -11.59 -22.63
C VAL A 68 -4.11 -11.77 -21.92
N ASP A 69 -3.71 -13.01 -21.69
CA ASP A 69 -2.54 -13.33 -20.87
C ASP A 69 -1.23 -12.85 -21.50
N PHE A 70 -1.06 -13.09 -22.80
CA PHE A 70 0.18 -12.72 -23.51
C PHE A 70 -0.04 -12.24 -24.95
N PRO A 71 0.92 -11.44 -25.50
CA PRO A 71 0.83 -10.95 -26.88
C PRO A 71 0.75 -12.06 -27.95
N ASP A 72 1.31 -13.24 -27.66
CA ASP A 72 1.27 -14.42 -28.53
C ASP A 72 -0.11 -15.07 -28.60
N THR A 73 -0.88 -15.03 -27.51
CA THR A 73 -2.28 -15.49 -27.46
C THR A 73 -3.28 -14.41 -27.88
N ALA A 74 -2.81 -13.19 -28.17
CA ALA A 74 -3.65 -12.05 -28.49
C ALA A 74 -4.33 -12.18 -29.86
N LYS A 75 -5.65 -12.29 -29.86
CA LYS A 75 -6.48 -12.40 -31.07
C LYS A 75 -6.67 -11.07 -31.80
N PHE A 76 -6.38 -9.95 -31.15
CA PHE A 76 -6.56 -8.61 -31.73
C PHE A 76 -5.30 -8.05 -32.40
N LEU A 77 -4.14 -8.70 -32.27
CA LEU A 77 -2.89 -8.26 -32.88
C LEU A 77 -2.67 -8.97 -34.23
N THR A 78 -2.27 -8.21 -35.25
CA THR A 78 -1.75 -8.79 -36.49
C THR A 78 -0.38 -9.45 -36.27
N PRO A 79 0.06 -10.38 -37.15
CA PRO A 79 1.36 -11.05 -37.01
C PRO A 79 2.55 -10.08 -36.91
N ASP A 80 2.52 -9.00 -37.69
CA ASP A 80 3.60 -8.00 -37.72
C ASP A 80 3.62 -7.15 -36.44
N GLU A 81 2.45 -6.73 -35.94
CA GLU A 81 2.33 -6.02 -34.67
C GLU A 81 2.78 -6.88 -33.49
N ARG A 82 2.43 -8.17 -33.50
CA ARG A 82 2.87 -9.13 -32.49
C ARG A 82 4.40 -9.27 -32.49
N ALA A 83 5.01 -9.41 -33.66
CA ALA A 83 6.47 -9.49 -33.80
C ALA A 83 7.15 -8.22 -33.26
N TYR A 84 6.59 -7.03 -33.56
CA TYR A 84 7.07 -5.77 -33.04
C TYR A 84 7.01 -5.68 -31.50
N VAL A 85 5.88 -6.10 -30.90
CA VAL A 85 5.70 -6.09 -29.43
C VAL A 85 6.69 -7.04 -28.74
N ILE A 86 6.91 -8.24 -29.31
CA ILE A 86 7.85 -9.22 -28.78
C ILE A 86 9.28 -8.70 -28.86
N LEU A 87 9.68 -8.11 -29.99
CA LEU A 87 11.04 -7.55 -30.17
C LEU A 87 11.32 -6.43 -29.16
N ARG A 88 10.37 -5.51 -28.97
CA ARG A 88 10.52 -4.36 -28.08
C ARG A 88 10.59 -4.74 -26.59
N LYS A 89 10.03 -5.89 -26.20
CA LYS A 89 10.05 -6.42 -24.83
C LYS A 89 11.44 -6.90 -24.38
N THR A 90 12.26 -7.40 -25.29
CA THR A 90 13.55 -8.05 -24.96
C THR A 90 14.61 -7.06 -24.47
N ILE A 91 14.41 -5.76 -24.70
CA ILE A 91 15.33 -4.70 -24.28
C ILE A 91 15.18 -4.43 -22.77
N GLY A 92 15.91 -5.22 -21.98
CA GLY A 92 16.63 -4.77 -20.79
C GLY A 92 15.89 -4.85 -19.45
N PRO A 93 16.42 -5.62 -18.48
CA PRO A 93 16.04 -5.49 -17.09
C PRO A 93 16.62 -4.30 -16.32
N LEU A 94 15.76 -3.58 -15.59
CA LEU A 94 16.12 -2.36 -14.85
C LEU A 94 17.17 -2.57 -13.75
N ILE A 95 17.16 -3.72 -13.08
CA ILE A 95 18.06 -4.03 -11.95
C ILE A 95 18.98 -5.22 -12.26
N TYR A 96 18.49 -6.21 -13.01
CA TYR A 96 19.22 -7.45 -13.34
C TYR A 96 19.47 -7.55 -14.84
N ARG A 97 20.34 -6.69 -15.39
CA ARG A 97 20.57 -6.64 -16.84
C ARG A 97 21.13 -7.98 -17.33
N SER A 98 20.73 -8.42 -18.51
CA SER A 98 21.25 -9.68 -19.10
C SER A 98 22.76 -9.64 -19.33
N GLU A 99 23.34 -8.45 -19.53
CA GLU A 99 24.79 -8.25 -19.63
C GLU A 99 25.54 -8.45 -18.31
N ASP A 100 24.88 -8.30 -17.16
CA ASP A 100 25.48 -8.49 -15.84
C ASP A 100 25.51 -9.98 -15.41
N ALA A 101 25.04 -10.86 -16.30
CA ALA A 101 25.07 -12.30 -16.08
C ALA A 101 26.53 -12.83 -16.00
N PRO A 102 26.80 -13.87 -15.19
CA PRO A 102 25.87 -14.63 -14.36
C PRO A 102 25.73 -14.08 -12.92
N ARG A 103 26.49 -13.04 -12.54
CA ARG A 103 26.66 -12.65 -11.12
C ARG A 103 25.77 -11.50 -10.67
N TYR A 104 25.26 -10.68 -11.58
CA TYR A 104 24.31 -9.58 -11.33
C TYR A 104 24.67 -8.67 -10.14
N ARG A 105 25.96 -8.33 -10.00
CA ARG A 105 26.49 -7.64 -8.81
C ARG A 105 25.81 -6.30 -8.54
N LEU A 106 25.55 -5.53 -9.59
CA LEU A 106 24.89 -4.23 -9.49
C LEU A 106 23.46 -4.37 -8.94
N GLY A 107 22.71 -5.35 -9.45
CA GLY A 107 21.35 -5.62 -9.01
C GLY A 107 21.28 -6.03 -7.54
N ASN A 108 22.15 -6.95 -7.14
CA ASN A 108 22.26 -7.39 -5.75
C ASN A 108 22.69 -6.25 -4.82
N ALA A 109 23.62 -5.39 -5.24
CA ALA A 109 24.08 -4.26 -4.43
C ALA A 109 22.97 -3.23 -4.18
N ILE A 110 22.15 -2.95 -5.20
CA ILE A 110 21.00 -2.04 -5.08
C ILE A 110 19.95 -2.63 -4.12
N GLU A 111 19.70 -3.94 -4.20
CA GLU A 111 18.77 -4.63 -3.30
C GLU A 111 19.24 -4.56 -1.84
N LEU A 112 20.51 -4.91 -1.58
CA LEU A 112 21.11 -4.83 -0.25
C LEU A 112 21.10 -3.41 0.32
N MET A 113 21.25 -2.39 -0.53
CA MET A 113 21.14 -0.98 -0.12
C MET A 113 19.73 -0.65 0.39
N PHE A 114 18.66 -1.05 -0.31
CA PHE A 114 17.29 -0.80 0.14
C PHE A 114 16.97 -1.52 1.46
N VAL A 115 17.42 -2.76 1.60
CA VAL A 115 17.30 -3.52 2.87
C VAL A 115 18.07 -2.81 3.98
N GLY A 116 19.30 -2.35 3.71
CA GLY A 116 20.12 -1.62 4.67
C GLY A 116 19.46 -0.32 5.15
N ILE A 117 18.88 0.47 4.24
CA ILE A 117 18.13 1.69 4.59
C ILE A 117 16.95 1.35 5.50
N GLY A 118 16.15 0.33 5.16
CA GLY A 118 15.02 -0.10 5.99
C GLY A 118 15.43 -0.51 7.41
N MET A 119 16.53 -1.25 7.54
CA MET A 119 17.09 -1.66 8.83
C MET A 119 17.56 -0.46 9.65
N ILE A 120 18.25 0.49 9.03
CA ILE A 120 18.72 1.72 9.71
C ILE A 120 17.52 2.57 10.15
N SER A 121 16.52 2.77 9.29
CA SER A 121 15.30 3.51 9.63
C SER A 121 14.55 2.89 10.79
N LEU A 122 14.46 1.55 10.85
CA LEU A 122 13.85 0.84 11.98
C LEU A 122 14.62 1.09 13.28
N LEU A 123 15.96 0.97 13.26
CA LEU A 123 16.79 1.22 14.44
C LEU A 123 16.65 2.67 14.94
N ILE A 124 16.61 3.65 14.03
CA ILE A 124 16.36 5.04 14.36
C ILE A 124 14.98 5.22 15.00
N GLY A 125 13.94 4.58 14.44
CA GLY A 125 12.59 4.60 15.00
C GLY A 125 12.55 4.05 16.43
N VAL A 126 13.12 2.86 16.64
CA VAL A 126 13.20 2.21 17.96
C VAL A 126 13.95 3.09 18.96
N PHE A 127 15.11 3.63 18.58
CA PHE A 127 15.92 4.46 19.48
C PHE A 127 15.19 5.75 19.84
N THR A 128 14.59 6.42 18.85
CA THR A 128 13.81 7.64 19.05
C THR A 128 12.64 7.40 19.99
N TYR A 129 11.86 6.32 19.78
CA TYR A 129 10.72 6.01 20.63
C TYR A 129 11.13 5.64 22.06
N LYS A 130 12.21 4.86 22.23
CA LYS A 130 12.76 4.57 23.56
C LYS A 130 13.20 5.85 24.28
N ARG A 131 13.89 6.76 23.58
CA ARG A 131 14.34 8.03 24.14
C ARG A 131 13.16 8.92 24.56
N ILE A 132 12.14 9.04 23.70
CA ILE A 132 10.94 9.84 24.00
C ILE A 132 10.19 9.27 25.21
N ASN A 133 9.98 7.95 25.26
CA ASN A 133 9.30 7.31 26.38
C ASN A 133 10.08 7.49 27.70
N ALA A 134 11.41 7.36 27.69
CA ALA A 134 12.25 7.57 28.86
C ALA A 134 12.22 9.04 29.35
N GLN A 135 12.18 10.00 28.43
CA GLN A 135 12.02 11.42 28.77
C GLN A 135 10.64 11.69 29.41
N ARG A 136 9.57 11.09 28.89
CA ARG A 136 8.22 11.21 29.45
C ARG A 136 8.12 10.61 30.84
N GLU A 137 8.71 9.43 31.06
CA GLU A 137 8.76 8.79 32.38
C GLU A 137 9.56 9.64 33.41
N ALA A 138 10.67 10.25 32.97
CA ALA A 138 11.43 11.17 33.82
C ALA A 138 10.63 12.43 34.18
N GLN A 139 9.87 13.00 33.23
CA GLN A 139 8.99 14.14 33.50
C GLN A 139 7.85 13.78 34.46
N GLU A 140 7.23 12.62 34.30
CA GLU A 140 6.19 12.11 35.20
C GLU A 140 6.70 11.96 36.65
N LYS A 141 7.91 11.42 36.83
CA LYS A 141 8.56 11.31 38.14
C LYS A 141 8.87 12.67 38.78
N LEU A 142 9.20 13.69 37.98
CA LEU A 142 9.46 15.05 38.47
C LEU A 142 8.17 15.79 38.85
N MET A 143 7.08 15.56 38.14
CA MET A 143 5.80 16.22 38.37
C MET A 143 5.06 15.68 39.61
N GLY A 144 5.35 14.44 40.03
CA GLY A 144 4.73 13.82 41.21
C GLY A 144 3.25 13.46 41.00
N PRO A 145 2.58 12.84 41.98
CA PRO A 145 1.21 12.34 41.86
C PRO A 145 0.14 13.44 41.64
N GLU A 146 0.45 14.71 41.90
CA GLU A 146 -0.45 15.85 41.70
C GLU A 146 -0.19 16.65 40.42
N GLY A 147 0.84 16.29 39.64
CA GLY A 147 1.36 17.16 38.59
C GLY A 147 0.65 17.13 37.23
N ASN A 148 -0.33 16.26 37.01
CA ASN A 148 -1.14 16.23 35.80
C ASN A 148 -2.60 16.53 36.12
N VAL A 149 -2.97 17.81 36.06
CA VAL A 149 -4.36 18.29 36.15
C VAL A 149 -4.90 18.52 34.72
N PHE A 150 -4.70 17.55 33.83
CA PHE A 150 -5.38 17.59 32.53
C PHE A 150 -6.75 16.94 32.69
N THR A 151 -7.78 17.63 32.24
CA THR A 151 -9.12 17.06 32.13
C THR A 151 -9.17 16.02 31.01
N VAL A 152 -10.14 15.10 31.06
CA VAL A 152 -10.31 14.04 30.04
C VAL A 152 -10.46 14.64 28.63
N GLU A 153 -11.13 15.80 28.52
CA GLU A 153 -11.29 16.52 27.25
C GLU A 153 -9.95 17.07 26.71
N GLU A 154 -9.09 17.60 27.59
CA GLU A 154 -7.76 18.11 27.21
C GLU A 154 -6.81 17.00 26.79
N LEU A 155 -6.84 15.85 27.46
CA LEU A 155 -6.05 14.67 27.08
C LEU A 155 -6.47 14.14 25.71
N ARG A 156 -7.79 14.08 25.43
CA ARG A 156 -8.31 13.70 24.11
C ARG A 156 -7.88 14.67 23.01
N ALA A 157 -7.86 15.97 23.30
CA ALA A 157 -7.41 16.99 22.34
C ALA A 157 -5.90 16.90 22.02
N LEU A 158 -5.09 16.44 22.99
CA LEU A 158 -3.64 16.28 22.83
C LEU A 158 -3.24 15.04 22.02
N GLY A 159 -4.06 13.99 22.01
CA GLY A 159 -3.80 12.77 21.23
C GLY A 159 -2.45 12.12 21.58
N ASP A 160 -1.55 11.96 20.60
CA ASP A 160 -0.23 11.35 20.78
C ASP A 160 0.77 12.25 21.55
N ARG A 161 0.45 13.54 21.67
CA ARG A 161 1.17 14.50 22.49
C ARG A 161 0.79 14.44 23.96
N ALA A 162 -0.23 13.65 24.32
CA ALA A 162 -0.63 13.48 25.71
C ALA A 162 0.56 12.96 26.55
N PRO A 163 0.82 13.52 27.74
CA PRO A 163 1.94 13.10 28.60
C PRO A 163 1.89 11.61 28.97
N GLU A 164 0.69 11.05 29.07
CA GLU A 164 0.41 9.64 29.36
C GLU A 164 0.63 8.71 28.15
N PHE A 165 0.64 9.25 26.92
CA PHE A 165 0.80 8.43 25.73
C PHE A 165 2.19 7.77 25.71
N ARG A 166 2.23 6.48 25.41
CA ARG A 166 3.46 5.69 25.28
C ARG A 166 3.52 5.09 23.89
N TYR A 167 4.60 5.39 23.16
CA TYR A 167 4.84 4.75 21.88
C TYR A 167 5.19 3.28 22.13
N THR A 168 4.41 2.38 21.55
CA THR A 168 4.70 0.93 21.55
C THR A 168 5.14 0.55 20.14
N LEU A 169 6.23 -0.22 20.05
CA LEU A 169 6.87 -0.66 18.81
C LEU A 169 6.95 -2.18 18.86
#